data_AF-A0A3N1NQY4-F1
#
_entry.id   AF-A0A3N1NQY4-F1
#
_cell.length_a   1.000
_cell.length_b   1.000
_cell.length_c   1.000
_cell.angle_alpha   90.00
_cell.angle_beta   90.00
_cell.angle_gamma   90.00
#
_symmetry.space_group_name_H-M   'P 1'
#
loop_
_entity.id
_entity.type
_entity.pdbx_description
1 polymer ?
#
loop_
_entity_poly.entity_id
_entity_poly.type
_entity_poly.pdbx_seq_one_letter_code
_entity_poly.pdbx_strand_id
1 'polypeptide(L)'
;MELLCPAGSLPALKTALKEGADAVYVGLRGDTNARHFAGLNLDTLGLRDAARETHRQGRRLHVAINTFAHPTQWDSWQQAVDEAVKAGADVLIIADMAVLAYAAERYPEVERHLSVQASATNAAAIDFYQQAYGVSRVVLPRVLSMKQVSALAHTVSTELEVFAFGSLCIMAEGRCYLSSYMTGESPNNSGACSPAKFVRWEEKRGVLESRLNGYLIDRFAGGENAGYPTLCKGRFEVDGERYHALEEPTSLNTLSLLPELYRDGIKAVKIEGRQRSPAYVGQVTRVWRKAIDRLLEDPAQYQVHQDWDQTLAGLSEGHQTTIGAYHRSWR
;
A
#
# COMPACT_ATOMS: atom_id res chain seq x y z
N MET A 1 -8.90 14.74 8.34
CA MET A 1 -8.43 13.45 7.79
C MET A 1 -7.12 13.71 7.07
N GLU A 2 -6.09 12.94 7.39
CA GLU A 2 -4.73 13.06 6.81
C GLU A 2 -4.66 12.32 5.46
N LEU A 3 -4.02 12.94 4.46
CA LEU A 3 -3.69 12.31 3.18
C LEU A 3 -2.24 11.79 3.18
N LEU A 4 -2.06 10.47 3.22
CA LEU A 4 -0.76 9.82 3.18
C LEU A 4 -0.42 9.32 1.77
N CYS A 5 0.56 9.95 1.13
CA CYS A 5 0.92 9.68 -0.28
C CYS A 5 2.22 8.88 -0.45
N PRO A 6 2.29 7.97 -1.44
CA PRO A 6 3.46 7.15 -1.71
C PRO A 6 4.54 7.92 -2.45
N ALA A 7 5.80 7.62 -2.15
CA ALA A 7 6.92 8.02 -2.98
C ALA A 7 8.01 6.94 -3.02
N GLY A 8 8.30 6.41 -4.22
CA GLY A 8 9.45 5.54 -4.46
C GLY A 8 10.72 6.28 -4.86
N SER A 9 10.68 7.61 -4.99
CA SER A 9 11.82 8.45 -5.38
C SER A 9 11.65 9.88 -4.88
N LEU A 10 12.74 10.64 -4.79
CA LEU A 10 12.70 12.06 -4.41
C LEU A 10 11.83 12.92 -5.33
N PRO A 11 11.82 12.74 -6.67
CA PRO A 11 10.89 13.44 -7.55
C PRO A 11 9.42 13.15 -7.20
N ALA A 12 9.06 11.88 -6.96
CA ALA A 12 7.69 11.52 -6.58
C ALA A 12 7.30 12.13 -5.23
N LEU A 13 8.22 12.17 -4.27
CA LEU A 13 8.03 12.82 -2.96
C LEU A 13 7.74 14.32 -3.13
N LYS A 14 8.58 15.03 -3.88
CA LYS A 14 8.39 16.47 -4.16
C LYS A 14 7.06 16.73 -4.84
N THR A 15 6.66 15.88 -5.78
CA THR A 15 5.37 15.98 -6.46
C THR A 15 4.21 15.75 -5.48
N ALA A 16 4.26 14.71 -4.64
CA ALA A 16 3.21 14.47 -3.64
C ALA A 16 3.02 15.67 -2.71
N LEU A 17 4.11 16.20 -2.16
CA LEU A 17 4.07 17.37 -1.28
C LEU A 17 3.49 18.60 -1.99
N LYS A 18 3.94 18.87 -3.22
CA LYS A 18 3.43 19.99 -4.04
C LYS A 18 1.92 19.90 -4.27
N GLU A 19 1.39 18.71 -4.49
CA GLU A 19 -0.02 18.49 -4.80
C GLU A 19 -0.90 18.34 -3.53
N GLY A 20 -0.33 18.53 -2.33
CA GLY A 20 -1.08 18.68 -1.09
C GLY A 20 -1.10 17.46 -0.16
N ALA A 21 -0.14 16.54 -0.28
CA ALA A 21 0.02 15.47 0.71
C ALA A 21 0.27 16.04 2.12
N ASP A 22 -0.42 15.53 3.13
CA ASP A 22 -0.18 15.89 4.53
C ASP A 22 1.05 15.16 5.09
N ALA A 23 1.25 13.94 4.61
CA ALA A 23 2.40 13.11 4.89
C ALA A 23 2.79 12.30 3.64
N VAL A 24 4.07 11.94 3.56
CA VAL A 24 4.60 11.10 2.48
C VAL A 24 5.26 9.87 3.07
N TYR A 25 5.05 8.70 2.46
CA TYR A 25 5.70 7.48 2.89
C TYR A 25 6.63 6.91 1.82
N VAL A 26 7.83 6.55 2.27
CA VAL A 26 8.93 6.02 1.45
C VAL A 26 9.36 4.64 1.94
N GLY A 27 10.25 4.00 1.20
CA GLY A 27 10.96 2.79 1.61
C GLY A 27 12.47 2.95 1.42
N LEU A 28 13.24 2.11 2.10
CA LEU A 28 14.68 1.97 1.88
C LEU A 28 14.97 0.99 0.74
N ARG A 29 16.14 1.09 0.12
CA ARG A 29 16.61 0.02 -0.78
C ARG A 29 16.86 -1.25 0.02
N GLY A 30 16.61 -2.40 -0.61
CA GLY A 30 16.67 -3.72 0.02
C GLY A 30 15.31 -4.28 0.41
N ASP A 31 15.33 -5.37 1.17
CA ASP A 31 14.17 -6.26 1.39
C ASP A 31 13.30 -5.88 2.58
N THR A 32 13.62 -4.78 3.26
CA THR A 32 12.98 -4.36 4.51
C THR A 32 11.59 -3.75 4.33
N ASN A 33 11.14 -3.55 3.08
CA ASN A 33 9.82 -3.01 2.78
C ASN A 33 9.17 -3.67 1.57
N ALA A 34 7.84 -3.71 1.62
CA ALA A 34 7.04 -4.13 0.47
C ALA A 34 7.23 -3.15 -0.70
N ARG A 35 6.99 -3.61 -1.93
CA ARG A 35 7.23 -2.85 -3.18
C ARG A 35 8.71 -2.55 -3.42
N HIS A 36 9.60 -3.49 -3.09
CA HIS A 36 10.98 -3.47 -3.54
C HIS A 36 11.04 -3.73 -5.04
N PHE A 37 11.54 -2.75 -5.80
CA PHE A 37 11.81 -2.87 -7.23
C PHE A 37 13.13 -2.15 -7.56
N ALA A 38 13.86 -2.68 -8.53
CA ALA A 38 15.11 -2.08 -8.99
C ALA A 38 14.90 -0.63 -9.45
N GLY A 39 15.77 0.28 -8.99
CA GLY A 39 15.70 1.71 -9.34
C GLY A 39 14.70 2.52 -8.51
N LEU A 40 13.99 1.91 -7.56
CA LEU A 40 13.10 2.57 -6.63
C LEU A 40 13.66 2.52 -5.20
N ASN A 41 13.01 3.26 -4.31
CA ASN A 41 13.36 3.44 -2.91
C ASN A 41 14.68 4.22 -2.70
N LEU A 42 14.82 4.74 -1.48
CA LEU A 42 15.89 5.65 -1.13
C LEU A 42 17.04 4.87 -0.49
N ASP A 43 18.26 5.31 -0.74
CA ASP A 43 19.39 4.99 0.13
C ASP A 43 19.42 5.95 1.33
N THR A 44 20.37 5.75 2.24
CA THR A 44 20.52 6.54 3.46
C THR A 44 20.66 8.05 3.19
N LEU A 45 21.36 8.44 2.11
CA LEU A 45 21.51 9.85 1.72
C LEU A 45 20.19 10.40 1.18
N GLY A 46 19.55 9.66 0.27
CA GLY A 46 18.25 10.03 -0.28
C GLY A 46 17.18 10.15 0.80
N LEU A 47 17.23 9.33 1.86
CA LEU A 47 16.30 9.41 2.97
C LEU A 47 16.48 10.70 3.80
N ARG A 48 17.71 11.14 4.02
CA ARG A 48 18.00 12.43 4.68
C ARG A 48 17.49 13.60 3.86
N ASP A 49 17.65 13.55 2.54
CA ASP A 49 17.12 14.58 1.64
C ASP A 49 15.59 14.57 1.60
N ALA A 50 14.97 13.39 1.66
CA ALA A 50 13.53 13.25 1.77
C ALA A 50 13.00 13.87 3.08
N ALA A 51 13.65 13.61 4.21
CA ALA A 51 13.27 14.20 5.50
C ALA A 51 13.36 15.72 5.45
N ARG A 52 14.51 16.24 5.00
CA ARG A 52 14.74 17.68 4.84
C ARG A 52 13.66 18.34 3.98
N GLU A 53 13.36 17.78 2.81
CA GLU A 53 12.38 18.35 1.89
C GLU A 53 10.95 18.29 2.46
N THR A 54 10.61 17.21 3.16
CA THR A 54 9.30 17.01 3.79
C THR A 54 9.08 17.99 4.95
N HIS A 55 10.07 18.11 5.85
CA HIS A 55 10.04 19.03 6.98
C HIS A 55 10.08 20.50 6.55
N ARG A 56 10.77 20.84 5.44
CA ARG A 56 10.76 22.19 4.86
C ARG A 56 9.35 22.65 4.48
N GLN A 57 8.44 21.72 4.18
CA GLN A 57 7.04 22.00 3.87
C GLN A 57 6.10 21.84 5.08
N GLY A 58 6.65 21.61 6.28
CA GLY A 58 5.87 21.38 7.51
C GLY A 58 5.08 20.08 7.48
N ARG A 59 5.49 19.10 6.67
CA ARG A 59 4.82 17.80 6.49
C ARG A 59 5.62 16.70 7.18
N ARG A 60 5.02 15.51 7.28
CA ARG A 60 5.63 14.35 7.95
C ARG A 60 6.16 13.32 6.96
N LEU A 61 7.32 12.76 7.27
CA LEU A 61 7.95 11.66 6.56
C LEU A 61 7.71 10.35 7.30
N HIS A 62 7.02 9.42 6.64
CA HIS A 62 6.82 8.07 7.13
C HIS A 62 7.78 7.12 6.39
N VAL A 63 8.40 6.17 7.10
CA VAL A 63 9.28 5.16 6.48
C VAL A 63 8.71 3.78 6.71
N ALA A 64 8.49 3.04 5.63
CA ALA A 64 8.05 1.66 5.74
C ALA A 64 9.24 0.72 5.91
N ILE A 65 9.15 -0.09 6.96
CA ILE A 65 10.05 -1.19 7.30
C ILE A 65 9.14 -2.39 7.62
N ASN A 66 8.36 -2.79 6.62
CA ASN A 66 7.12 -3.53 6.82
C ASN A 66 7.12 -4.98 6.33
N THR A 67 8.26 -5.50 5.89
CA THR A 67 8.47 -6.94 5.68
C THR A 67 8.87 -7.64 6.97
N PHE A 68 8.76 -8.97 6.98
CA PHE A 68 9.15 -9.82 8.10
C PHE A 68 10.63 -10.15 8.02
N ALA A 69 11.31 -10.03 9.16
CA ALA A 69 12.75 -10.22 9.21
C ALA A 69 13.11 -11.70 9.06
N HIS A 70 14.14 -11.99 8.26
CA HIS A 70 14.68 -13.34 8.17
C HIS A 70 15.57 -13.64 9.36
N PRO A 71 15.54 -14.86 9.93
CA PRO A 71 16.40 -15.23 11.07
C PRO A 71 17.89 -14.97 10.81
N THR A 72 18.35 -15.12 9.56
CA THR A 72 19.76 -14.94 9.18
C THR A 72 20.11 -13.50 8.78
N GLN A 73 19.13 -12.58 8.73
CA GLN A 73 19.31 -11.19 8.27
C GLN A 73 18.65 -10.18 9.21
N TRP A 74 18.40 -10.56 10.46
CA TRP A 74 17.76 -9.72 11.47
C TRP A 74 18.41 -8.33 11.59
N ASP A 75 19.73 -8.27 11.59
CA ASP A 75 20.52 -7.03 11.70
C ASP A 75 20.17 -6.01 10.61
N SER A 76 19.75 -6.45 9.41
CA SER A 76 19.35 -5.54 8.32
C SER A 76 18.06 -4.77 8.65
N TRP A 77 17.12 -5.37 9.39
CA TRP A 77 15.91 -4.67 9.81
C TRP A 77 16.20 -3.72 10.98
N GLN A 78 17.07 -4.11 11.91
CA GLN A 78 17.54 -3.22 12.97
C GLN A 78 18.25 -1.99 12.38
N GLN A 79 19.15 -2.21 11.42
CA GLN A 79 19.84 -1.16 10.71
C GLN A 79 18.87 -0.25 9.95
N ALA A 80 17.85 -0.80 9.29
CA ALA A 80 16.84 0.01 8.62
C ALA A 80 16.06 0.91 9.58
N VAL A 81 15.72 0.42 10.78
CA VAL A 81 15.09 1.23 11.84
C VAL A 81 16.04 2.34 12.29
N ASP A 82 17.28 1.99 12.62
CA ASP A 82 18.30 2.93 13.05
C ASP A 82 18.55 4.02 11.99
N GLU A 83 18.66 3.64 10.72
CA GLU A 83 18.87 4.57 9.61
C GLU A 83 17.67 5.49 9.38
N ALA A 84 16.45 4.95 9.45
CA ALA A 84 15.24 5.75 9.29
C ALA A 84 15.12 6.82 10.38
N VAL A 85 15.33 6.45 11.63
CA VAL A 85 15.28 7.40 12.76
C VAL A 85 16.42 8.42 12.64
N LYS A 86 17.66 7.98 12.38
CA LYS A 86 18.81 8.89 12.19
C LYS A 86 18.63 9.86 11.02
N ALA A 87 17.89 9.47 9.99
CA ALA A 87 17.60 10.31 8.84
C ALA A 87 16.49 11.34 9.10
N GLY A 88 15.73 11.22 10.20
CA GLY A 88 14.63 12.11 10.55
C GLY A 88 13.25 11.61 10.14
N ALA A 89 13.02 10.29 10.12
CA ALA A 89 11.67 9.75 9.97
C ALA A 89 10.79 10.16 11.16
N ASP A 90 9.59 10.69 10.88
CA ASP A 90 8.61 11.05 11.91
C ASP A 90 7.78 9.84 12.36
N VAL A 91 7.62 8.85 11.47
CA VAL A 91 6.81 7.65 11.68
C VAL A 91 7.49 6.44 11.04
N LEU A 92 7.50 5.31 11.74
CA LEU A 92 7.87 4.01 11.19
C LEU A 92 6.61 3.15 10.95
N ILE A 93 6.46 2.61 9.74
CA ILE A 93 5.37 1.69 9.39
C ILE A 93 5.93 0.26 9.41
N ILE A 94 5.59 -0.55 10.43
CA ILE A 94 6.22 -1.84 10.73
C ILE A 94 5.17 -2.94 10.87
N ALA A 95 5.49 -4.18 10.47
CA ALA A 95 4.60 -5.34 10.62
C ALA A 95 5.13 -6.39 11.61
N ASP A 96 6.43 -6.63 11.57
CA ASP A 96 7.09 -7.67 12.34
C ASP A 96 7.17 -7.31 13.82
N MET A 97 6.79 -8.25 14.70
CA MET A 97 6.74 -8.03 16.15
C MET A 97 8.12 -7.79 16.77
N ALA A 98 9.16 -8.44 16.27
CA ALA A 98 10.51 -8.22 16.77
C ALA A 98 11.03 -6.84 16.34
N VAL A 99 10.72 -6.42 15.11
CA VAL A 99 11.07 -5.07 14.62
C VAL A 99 10.30 -3.98 15.39
N LEU A 100 9.01 -4.23 15.69
CA LEU A 100 8.21 -3.35 16.54
C LEU A 100 8.80 -3.23 17.95
N ALA A 101 9.15 -4.35 18.58
CA ALA A 101 9.79 -4.38 19.89
C ALA A 101 11.11 -3.59 19.88
N TYR A 102 11.98 -3.86 18.91
CA TYR A 102 13.25 -3.16 18.75
C TYR A 102 13.06 -1.64 18.61
N ALA A 103 12.12 -1.20 17.76
CA ALA A 103 11.83 0.22 17.58
C ALA A 103 11.23 0.86 18.84
N ALA A 104 10.36 0.16 19.56
CA ALA A 104 9.74 0.65 20.79
C ALA A 104 10.75 0.79 21.94
N GLU A 105 11.65 -0.18 22.10
CA GLU A 105 12.68 -0.17 23.14
C GLU A 105 13.77 0.87 22.89
N ARG A 106 14.26 0.95 21.65
CA ARG A 106 15.42 1.79 21.31
C ARG A 106 15.05 3.24 20.99
N TYR A 107 13.88 3.46 20.42
CA TYR A 107 13.40 4.76 19.95
C TYR A 107 11.97 5.01 20.44
N PRO A 108 11.73 5.08 21.77
CA PRO A 108 10.37 5.19 22.30
C PRO A 108 9.60 6.40 21.76
N GLU A 109 10.30 7.50 21.50
CA GLU A 109 9.77 8.77 20.97
C GLU A 109 9.35 8.72 19.49
N VAL A 110 9.84 7.77 18.69
CA VAL A 110 9.42 7.68 17.28
C VAL A 110 8.02 7.10 17.19
N GLU A 111 7.14 7.74 16.43
CA GLU A 111 5.79 7.22 16.25
C GLU A 111 5.82 5.92 15.42
N ARG A 112 5.03 4.93 15.83
CA ARG A 112 4.95 3.62 15.18
C ARG A 112 3.54 3.37 14.67
N HIS A 113 3.43 3.09 13.38
CA HIS A 113 2.20 2.65 12.73
C HIS A 113 2.29 1.16 12.42
N LEU A 114 1.22 0.43 12.71
CA LEU A 114 1.11 -0.98 12.37
C LEU A 114 0.77 -1.12 10.89
N SER A 115 1.67 -1.76 10.14
CA SER A 115 1.47 -2.05 8.74
C SER A 115 0.34 -3.06 8.53
N VAL A 116 -0.36 -2.91 7.41
CA VAL A 116 -1.38 -3.87 6.94
C VAL A 116 -0.89 -5.33 6.89
N GLN A 117 0.42 -5.56 6.73
CA GLN A 117 1.00 -6.92 6.70
C GLN A 117 0.88 -7.67 8.04
N ALA A 118 0.67 -6.95 9.15
CA ALA A 118 0.42 -7.55 10.46
C ALA A 118 -0.99 -8.17 10.60
N SER A 119 -1.94 -7.74 9.77
CA SER A 119 -3.33 -8.21 9.77
C SER A 119 -4.11 -8.08 11.09
N ALA A 120 -4.00 -6.93 11.74
CA ALA A 120 -4.89 -6.64 12.87
C ALA A 120 -6.32 -6.36 12.35
N THR A 121 -7.22 -7.35 12.46
CA THR A 121 -8.61 -7.31 11.94
C THR A 121 -9.68 -7.20 13.04
N ASN A 122 -9.28 -7.24 14.31
CA ASN A 122 -10.18 -7.18 15.47
C ASN A 122 -9.57 -6.32 16.58
N ALA A 123 -10.42 -5.86 17.51
CA ALA A 123 -10.01 -4.97 18.61
C ALA A 123 -8.90 -5.58 19.48
N ALA A 124 -9.02 -6.86 19.87
CA ALA A 124 -8.02 -7.52 20.71
C ALA A 124 -6.62 -7.53 20.08
N ALA A 125 -6.52 -7.76 18.76
CA ALA A 125 -5.26 -7.68 18.05
C ALA A 125 -4.71 -6.24 18.03
N ILE A 126 -5.56 -5.24 17.76
CA ILE A 126 -5.17 -3.82 17.75
C ILE A 126 -4.67 -3.39 19.13
N ASP A 127 -5.40 -3.73 20.18
CA ASP A 127 -5.07 -3.40 21.57
C ASP A 127 -3.77 -4.07 22.00
N PHE A 128 -3.54 -5.32 21.59
CA PHE A 128 -2.26 -6.01 21.85
C PHE A 128 -1.08 -5.24 21.25
N TYR A 129 -1.15 -4.83 19.98
CA TYR A 129 -0.07 -4.07 19.34
C TYR A 129 0.13 -2.69 19.99
N GLN A 130 -0.95 -2.04 20.40
CA GLN A 130 -0.89 -0.76 21.10
C GLN A 130 -0.22 -0.90 22.47
N GLN A 131 -0.62 -1.88 23.28
CA GLN A 131 -0.08 -2.11 24.63
C GLN A 131 1.37 -2.61 24.60
N ALA A 132 1.70 -3.53 23.70
CA ALA A 132 3.03 -4.14 23.65
C ALA A 132 4.10 -3.24 23.03
N TYR A 133 3.74 -2.41 22.04
CA TYR A 133 4.71 -1.69 21.21
C TYR A 133 4.44 -0.19 21.08
N GLY A 134 3.41 0.33 21.77
CA GLY A 134 3.03 1.73 21.66
C GLY A 134 2.68 2.13 20.23
N VAL A 135 1.95 1.27 19.51
CA VAL A 135 1.43 1.59 18.17
C VAL A 135 0.39 2.69 18.29
N SER A 136 0.60 3.78 17.54
CA SER A 136 -0.29 4.95 17.54
C SER A 136 -1.41 4.86 16.50
N ARG A 137 -1.15 4.15 15.38
CA ARG A 137 -2.09 4.00 14.27
C ARG A 137 -2.01 2.63 13.62
N VAL A 138 -3.14 2.07 13.20
CA VAL A 138 -3.22 0.78 12.50
C VAL A 138 -3.73 0.97 11.07
N VAL A 139 -2.96 0.47 10.09
CA VAL A 139 -3.38 0.40 8.69
C VAL A 139 -4.23 -0.85 8.48
N LEU A 140 -5.54 -0.68 8.33
CA LEU A 140 -6.48 -1.80 8.22
C LEU A 140 -6.33 -2.56 6.88
N PRO A 141 -6.51 -3.89 6.89
CA PRO A 141 -6.51 -4.68 5.67
C PRO A 141 -7.80 -4.51 4.87
N ARG A 142 -7.66 -4.55 3.54
CA ARG A 142 -8.73 -4.37 2.54
C ARG A 142 -9.67 -5.58 2.41
N VAL A 143 -9.74 -6.41 3.45
CA VAL A 143 -10.61 -7.59 3.54
C VAL A 143 -11.84 -7.34 4.43
N LEU A 144 -11.82 -6.24 5.18
CA LEU A 144 -12.92 -5.81 6.05
C LEU A 144 -13.98 -5.07 5.23
N SER A 145 -15.25 -5.34 5.54
CA SER A 145 -16.38 -4.54 5.08
C SER A 145 -16.43 -3.17 5.77
N MET A 146 -17.17 -2.21 5.21
CA MET A 146 -17.34 -0.90 5.87
C MET A 146 -17.96 -1.01 7.26
N LYS A 147 -18.91 -1.93 7.45
CA LYS A 147 -19.50 -2.19 8.78
C LYS A 147 -18.47 -2.66 9.79
N GLN A 148 -17.53 -3.52 9.38
CA GLN A 148 -16.45 -3.98 10.26
C GLN A 148 -15.46 -2.85 10.55
N VAL A 149 -15.12 -2.03 9.56
CA VAL A 149 -14.28 -0.84 9.78
C VAL A 149 -14.94 0.14 10.75
N SER A 150 -16.22 0.45 10.56
CA SER A 150 -17.01 1.31 11.45
C SER A 150 -17.07 0.74 12.87
N ALA A 151 -17.32 -0.57 13.01
CA ALA A 151 -17.35 -1.22 14.32
C ALA A 151 -16.00 -1.11 15.04
N LEU A 152 -14.89 -1.32 14.34
CA LEU A 152 -13.55 -1.14 14.92
C LEU A 152 -13.31 0.30 15.33
N ALA A 153 -13.63 1.26 14.48
CA ALA A 153 -13.42 2.68 14.74
C ALA A 153 -14.17 3.18 15.99
N HIS A 154 -15.32 2.60 16.30
CA HIS A 154 -16.08 2.89 17.52
C HIS A 154 -15.64 2.09 18.75
N THR A 155 -14.79 1.07 18.58
CA THR A 155 -14.40 0.15 19.68
C THR A 155 -12.99 0.44 20.18
N VAL A 156 -12.04 0.73 19.30
CA VAL A 156 -10.62 0.91 19.67
C VAL A 156 -10.28 2.38 19.87
N SER A 157 -9.35 2.68 20.77
CA SER A 157 -8.81 4.04 20.95
C SER A 157 -7.67 4.36 19.97
N THR A 158 -7.04 3.35 19.37
CA THR A 158 -5.93 3.51 18.43
C THR A 158 -6.41 4.12 17.12
N GLU A 159 -5.66 5.07 16.55
CA GLU A 159 -6.05 5.68 15.28
C GLU A 159 -6.11 4.63 14.17
N LEU A 160 -7.10 4.75 13.27
CA LEU A 160 -7.24 3.84 12.13
C LEU A 160 -6.93 4.55 10.81
N GLU A 161 -6.26 3.83 9.92
CA GLU A 161 -5.94 4.24 8.56
C GLU A 161 -6.49 3.21 7.57
N VAL A 162 -7.06 3.70 6.47
CA VAL A 162 -7.55 2.85 5.38
C VAL A 162 -6.91 3.21 4.05
N PHE A 163 -6.92 2.28 3.10
CA PHE A 163 -6.48 2.57 1.74
C PHE A 163 -7.55 3.36 0.99
N ALA A 164 -7.13 4.45 0.36
CA ALA A 164 -7.98 5.31 -0.47
C ALA A 164 -8.03 4.86 -1.93
N PHE A 165 -6.86 4.68 -2.54
CA PHE A 165 -6.75 4.34 -3.96
C PHE A 165 -5.50 3.51 -4.28
N GLY A 166 -5.58 2.71 -5.34
CA GLY A 166 -4.46 2.02 -5.99
C GLY A 166 -4.74 0.54 -6.21
N SER A 167 -3.77 -0.22 -6.73
CA SER A 167 -3.99 -1.62 -7.13
C SER A 167 -4.62 -2.43 -6.00
N LEU A 168 -5.78 -3.05 -6.27
CA LEU A 168 -6.39 -3.97 -5.33
C LEU A 168 -5.52 -5.23 -5.23
N CYS A 169 -5.37 -5.70 -4.00
CA CYS A 169 -4.50 -6.83 -3.68
C CYS A 169 -5.35 -7.83 -2.90
N ILE A 170 -5.46 -9.07 -3.38
CA ILE A 170 -6.23 -10.13 -2.71
C ILE A 170 -5.43 -10.90 -1.67
N MET A 171 -4.36 -10.30 -1.17
CA MET A 171 -3.57 -10.86 -0.08
C MET A 171 -4.52 -11.09 1.08
N ALA A 172 -4.76 -12.36 1.42
CA ALA A 172 -5.43 -12.68 2.66
C ALA A 172 -4.62 -12.02 3.77
N GLU A 173 -5.26 -11.11 4.50
CA GLU A 173 -4.66 -10.62 5.75
C GLU A 173 -3.30 -9.91 5.54
N GLY A 174 -3.12 -9.21 4.42
CA GLY A 174 -1.89 -8.46 4.14
C GLY A 174 -0.65 -9.31 3.86
N ARG A 175 -0.78 -10.64 3.71
CA ARG A 175 0.33 -11.56 3.42
C ARG A 175 0.14 -12.35 2.12
N CYS A 176 1.22 -12.55 1.35
CA CYS A 176 1.16 -13.33 0.10
C CYS A 176 1.70 -14.73 0.34
N TYR A 177 0.83 -15.73 0.34
CA TYR A 177 1.30 -17.12 0.31
C TYR A 177 1.52 -17.61 -1.11
N LEU A 178 0.76 -17.09 -2.09
CA LEU A 178 0.86 -17.52 -3.47
C LEU A 178 2.19 -17.09 -4.12
N SER A 179 2.70 -15.89 -3.82
CA SER A 179 4.03 -15.44 -4.25
C SER A 179 5.15 -16.29 -3.67
N SER A 180 5.09 -16.56 -2.35
CA SER A 180 6.03 -17.44 -1.66
C SER A 180 6.03 -18.84 -2.25
N TYR A 181 4.84 -19.40 -2.53
CA TYR A 181 4.71 -20.70 -3.16
C TYR A 181 5.32 -20.74 -4.56
N MET A 182 5.02 -19.73 -5.39
CA MET A 182 5.46 -19.73 -6.78
C MET A 182 6.93 -19.40 -6.96
N THR A 183 7.53 -18.57 -6.11
CA THR A 183 8.88 -18.03 -6.37
C THR A 183 9.86 -18.17 -5.21
N GLY A 184 9.40 -18.55 -4.01
CA GLY A 184 10.18 -18.47 -2.76
C GLY A 184 10.33 -17.05 -2.22
N GLU A 185 10.04 -16.03 -3.03
CA GLU A 185 10.08 -14.62 -2.70
C GLU A 185 8.66 -14.04 -2.67
N SER A 186 8.45 -12.99 -1.89
CA SER A 186 7.13 -12.39 -1.74
C SER A 186 7.22 -10.96 -1.20
N PRO A 187 6.11 -10.19 -1.22
CA PRO A 187 6.05 -8.92 -0.52
C PRO A 187 6.22 -9.05 0.99
N ASN A 188 6.14 -10.27 1.54
CA ASN A 188 6.33 -10.50 2.97
C ASN A 188 7.82 -10.46 3.35
N ASN A 189 8.72 -10.86 2.46
CA ASN A 189 10.09 -11.22 2.82
C ASN A 189 11.17 -10.69 1.85
N SER A 190 10.78 -10.27 0.64
CA SER A 190 11.69 -9.75 -0.41
C SER A 190 11.07 -8.57 -1.15
N GLY A 191 9.95 -8.05 -0.64
CA GLY A 191 9.32 -6.84 -1.12
C GLY A 191 8.63 -6.89 -2.50
N ALA A 192 8.62 -8.01 -3.23
CA ALA A 192 7.98 -8.09 -4.56
C ALA A 192 6.98 -9.24 -4.69
N CYS A 193 5.83 -9.00 -5.36
CA CYS A 193 4.84 -10.06 -5.66
C CYS A 193 5.31 -11.02 -6.75
N SER A 194 5.99 -10.45 -7.75
CA SER A 194 6.50 -11.16 -8.90
C SER A 194 7.89 -10.59 -9.17
N PRO A 195 8.95 -11.10 -8.55
CA PRO A 195 10.29 -10.54 -8.73
C PRO A 195 10.72 -10.67 -10.20
N ALA A 196 11.29 -9.60 -10.77
CA ALA A 196 11.59 -9.52 -12.20
C ALA A 196 12.49 -10.67 -12.70
N LYS A 197 13.39 -11.19 -11.85
CA LYS A 197 14.26 -12.33 -12.19
C LYS A 197 13.49 -13.62 -12.50
N PHE A 198 12.27 -13.77 -12.00
CA PHE A 198 11.38 -14.91 -12.27
C PHE A 198 10.40 -14.66 -13.42
N VAL A 199 10.33 -13.42 -13.92
CA VAL A 199 9.40 -13.05 -14.99
C VAL A 199 9.99 -13.41 -16.35
N ARG A 200 9.19 -14.08 -17.18
CA ARG A 200 9.53 -14.38 -18.58
C ARG A 200 8.37 -14.00 -19.50
N TRP A 201 8.72 -13.55 -20.68
CA TRP A 201 7.81 -13.22 -21.77
C TRP A 201 8.19 -14.08 -22.96
N GLU A 202 7.27 -14.91 -23.43
CA GLU A 202 7.53 -15.88 -24.49
C GLU A 202 6.50 -15.71 -25.60
N GLU A 203 6.94 -15.44 -26.83
CA GLU A 203 6.05 -15.39 -27.97
C GLU A 203 6.00 -16.76 -28.65
N LYS A 204 4.79 -17.32 -28.79
CA LYS A 204 4.55 -18.60 -29.47
C LYS A 204 3.40 -18.43 -30.44
N ARG A 205 3.69 -18.56 -31.74
CA ARG A 205 2.68 -18.53 -32.83
C ARG A 205 1.80 -17.26 -32.78
N GLY A 206 2.40 -16.09 -32.52
CA GLY A 206 1.69 -14.81 -32.46
C GLY A 206 0.87 -14.58 -31.17
N VAL A 207 1.03 -15.45 -30.16
CA VAL A 207 0.47 -15.27 -28.81
C VAL A 207 1.61 -15.01 -27.84
N LEU A 208 1.50 -13.93 -27.06
CA LEU A 208 2.46 -13.60 -26.02
C LEU A 208 2.05 -14.29 -24.71
N GLU A 209 2.91 -15.15 -24.17
CA GLU A 209 2.74 -15.75 -22.85
C GLU A 209 3.52 -14.94 -21.81
N SER A 210 2.86 -14.55 -20.72
CA SER A 210 3.54 -14.07 -19.52
C SER A 210 3.70 -15.21 -18.52
N ARG A 211 4.91 -15.37 -17.99
CA ARG A 211 5.26 -16.46 -17.09
C ARG A 211 5.94 -15.94 -15.83
N LEU A 212 5.69 -16.62 -14.72
CA LEU A 212 6.33 -16.38 -13.43
C LEU A 212 6.88 -17.70 -12.91
N ASN A 213 8.21 -17.77 -12.76
CA ASN A 213 8.93 -18.98 -12.34
C ASN A 213 8.50 -20.25 -13.11
N GLY A 214 8.36 -20.13 -14.43
CA GLY A 214 7.95 -21.22 -15.32
C GLY A 214 6.43 -21.43 -15.45
N TYR A 215 5.62 -20.96 -14.50
CA TYR A 215 4.16 -21.05 -14.56
C TYR A 215 3.58 -20.04 -15.55
N LEU A 216 2.58 -20.47 -16.33
CA LEU A 216 1.80 -19.59 -17.20
C LEU A 216 0.87 -18.73 -16.35
N ILE A 217 0.99 -17.40 -16.48
CA ILE A 217 0.13 -16.43 -15.79
C ILE A 217 -0.95 -15.91 -16.73
N ASP A 218 -0.58 -15.60 -17.97
CA ASP A 218 -1.53 -15.08 -18.95
C ASP A 218 -1.07 -15.31 -20.40
N ARG A 219 -2.01 -15.24 -21.34
CA ARG A 219 -1.81 -15.26 -22.78
C ARG A 219 -2.48 -14.06 -23.42
N PHE A 220 -1.73 -13.26 -24.15
CA PHE A 220 -2.20 -12.06 -24.82
C PHE A 220 -2.27 -12.28 -26.33
N ALA A 221 -3.38 -11.89 -26.94
CA ALA A 221 -3.51 -11.86 -28.39
C ALA A 221 -2.69 -10.69 -28.99
N GLY A 222 -2.45 -10.73 -30.30
CA GLY A 222 -1.76 -9.64 -30.99
C GLY A 222 -2.48 -8.30 -30.78
N GLY A 223 -1.74 -7.30 -30.29
CA GLY A 223 -2.26 -5.95 -30.00
C GLY A 223 -2.96 -5.79 -28.64
N GLU A 224 -3.10 -6.85 -27.85
CA GLU A 224 -3.59 -6.75 -26.48
C GLU A 224 -2.52 -6.20 -25.54
N ASN A 225 -2.91 -5.33 -24.60
CA ASN A 225 -1.99 -4.79 -23.61
C ASN A 225 -1.61 -5.85 -22.58
N ALA A 226 -0.32 -6.20 -22.55
CA ALA A 226 0.21 -7.17 -21.62
C ALA A 226 0.51 -6.54 -20.25
N GLY A 227 -0.23 -6.95 -19.22
CA GLY A 227 0.01 -6.54 -17.83
C GLY A 227 1.20 -7.29 -17.22
N TYR A 228 1.92 -6.65 -16.29
CA TYR A 228 3.01 -7.29 -15.55
C TYR A 228 2.49 -8.56 -14.85
N PRO A 229 3.18 -9.72 -14.98
CA PRO A 229 2.66 -11.02 -14.55
C PRO A 229 2.51 -11.07 -13.04
N THR A 230 1.33 -10.72 -12.57
CA THR A 230 0.95 -10.78 -11.16
C THR A 230 0.10 -12.04 -11.00
N LEU A 231 0.62 -12.99 -10.23
CA LEU A 231 0.02 -14.30 -9.94
C LEU A 231 -1.50 -14.28 -9.70
N CYS A 232 -2.00 -13.31 -8.93
CA CYS A 232 -3.41 -13.24 -8.58
C CYS A 232 -4.29 -12.58 -9.64
N LYS A 233 -3.68 -12.05 -10.70
CA LYS A 233 -4.35 -11.31 -11.77
C LYS A 233 -4.22 -11.99 -13.12
N GLY A 234 -3.66 -13.20 -13.16
CA GLY A 234 -3.62 -14.01 -14.36
C GLY A 234 -5.01 -14.48 -14.81
N ARG A 235 -5.10 -14.95 -16.05
CA ARG A 235 -6.29 -15.62 -16.58
C ARG A 235 -6.06 -17.13 -16.60
N PHE A 236 -6.97 -17.86 -15.96
CA PHE A 236 -6.88 -19.30 -15.77
C PHE A 236 -8.10 -20.00 -16.36
N GLU A 237 -7.94 -21.25 -16.76
CA GLU A 237 -9.05 -22.10 -17.21
C GLU A 237 -9.65 -22.80 -15.99
N VAL A 238 -10.92 -22.51 -15.69
CA VAL A 238 -11.68 -23.10 -14.59
C VAL A 238 -13.02 -23.57 -15.18
N ASP A 239 -13.33 -24.85 -15.01
CA ASP A 239 -14.55 -25.48 -15.54
C ASP A 239 -14.81 -25.22 -17.04
N GLY A 240 -13.73 -25.14 -17.84
CA GLY A 240 -13.77 -24.92 -19.29
C GLY A 240 -13.85 -23.46 -19.72
N GLU A 241 -13.92 -22.51 -18.78
CA GLU A 241 -13.97 -21.08 -19.05
C GLU A 241 -12.66 -20.39 -18.67
N ARG A 242 -12.19 -19.46 -19.52
CA ARG A 242 -10.94 -18.73 -19.27
C ARG A 242 -11.22 -17.29 -18.81
N TYR A 243 -10.95 -17.01 -17.54
CA TYR A 243 -11.18 -15.69 -16.94
C TYR A 243 -10.21 -15.42 -15.78
N HIS A 244 -10.29 -14.24 -15.18
CA HIS A 244 -9.54 -13.88 -13.97
C HIS A 244 -10.11 -14.63 -12.75
N ALA A 245 -9.67 -15.87 -12.55
CA ALA A 245 -10.23 -16.76 -11.53
C ALA A 245 -10.00 -16.29 -10.07
N LEU A 246 -9.02 -15.42 -9.86
CA LEU A 246 -8.62 -14.94 -8.52
C LEU A 246 -9.02 -13.49 -8.31
N GLU A 247 -8.52 -12.57 -9.13
CA GLU A 247 -8.84 -11.15 -9.07
C GLU A 247 -8.65 -10.50 -10.44
N GLU A 248 -9.54 -9.56 -10.77
CA GLU A 248 -9.38 -8.75 -11.97
C GLU A 248 -8.27 -7.71 -11.80
N PRO A 249 -7.62 -7.26 -12.89
CA PRO A 249 -6.72 -6.13 -12.83
C PRO A 249 -7.51 -4.84 -12.56
N THR A 250 -7.82 -4.59 -11.28
CA THR A 250 -8.63 -3.45 -10.81
C THR A 250 -7.91 -2.67 -9.71
N SER A 251 -8.30 -1.41 -9.53
CA SER A 251 -7.85 -0.57 -8.41
C SER A 251 -8.96 -0.34 -7.39
N LEU A 252 -8.59 -0.30 -6.11
CA LEU A 252 -9.45 0.23 -5.08
C LEU A 252 -9.67 1.73 -5.34
N ASN A 253 -10.91 2.22 -5.18
CA ASN A 253 -11.24 3.64 -5.14
C ASN A 253 -12.34 3.87 -4.09
N THR A 254 -11.99 4.51 -2.97
CA THR A 254 -12.94 4.75 -1.86
C THR A 254 -13.46 6.19 -1.79
N LEU A 255 -13.39 6.96 -2.88
CA LEU A 255 -13.90 8.36 -2.88
C LEU A 255 -15.35 8.44 -2.40
N SER A 256 -16.21 7.54 -2.86
CA SER A 256 -17.63 7.50 -2.47
C SER A 256 -17.84 7.17 -0.98
N LEU A 257 -16.86 6.55 -0.32
CA LEU A 257 -16.93 6.16 1.09
C LEU A 257 -16.36 7.25 2.01
N LEU A 258 -15.81 8.33 1.46
CA LEU A 258 -15.11 9.35 2.23
C LEU A 258 -15.97 10.00 3.34
N PRO A 259 -17.28 10.31 3.13
CA PRO A 259 -18.12 10.84 4.20
C PRO A 259 -18.36 9.86 5.35
N GLU A 260 -18.50 8.56 5.05
CA GLU A 260 -18.68 7.52 6.06
C GLU A 260 -17.39 7.32 6.87
N LEU A 261 -16.26 7.19 6.19
CA LEU A 261 -14.93 7.10 6.83
C LEU A 261 -14.64 8.30 7.74
N TYR A 262 -14.98 9.51 7.29
CA TYR A 262 -14.79 10.72 8.10
C TYR A 262 -15.70 10.74 9.33
N ARG A 263 -16.97 10.35 9.19
CA ARG A 263 -17.92 10.27 10.30
C ARG A 263 -17.48 9.26 11.36
N ASP A 264 -16.97 8.11 10.92
CA ASP A 264 -16.47 7.05 11.80
C ASP A 264 -15.12 7.42 12.47
N GLY A 265 -14.56 8.59 12.17
CA GLY A 265 -13.32 9.06 12.81
C GLY A 265 -12.05 8.42 12.24
N ILE A 266 -12.09 7.83 11.05
CA ILE A 266 -10.89 7.33 10.37
C ILE A 266 -9.92 8.48 10.17
N LYS A 267 -8.72 8.33 10.73
CA LYS A 267 -7.78 9.45 10.86
C LYS A 267 -7.13 9.79 9.53
N ALA A 268 -6.77 8.76 8.77
CA ALA A 268 -5.96 8.89 7.57
C ALA A 268 -6.45 7.99 6.44
N VAL A 269 -6.25 8.48 5.22
CA VAL A 269 -6.41 7.69 4.00
C VAL A 269 -5.08 7.60 3.28
N LYS A 270 -4.72 6.37 2.88
CA LYS A 270 -3.43 6.05 2.27
C LYS A 270 -3.57 5.71 0.81
N ILE A 271 -2.76 6.35 -0.02
CA ILE A 271 -2.64 6.01 -1.44
C ILE A 271 -1.59 4.91 -1.63
N GLU A 272 -1.94 3.88 -2.39
CA GLU A 272 -1.01 2.84 -2.83
C GLU A 272 -0.31 3.28 -4.13
N GLY A 273 0.97 2.93 -4.24
CA GLY A 273 1.69 3.07 -5.50
C GLY A 273 3.10 3.64 -5.39
N ARG A 274 3.89 3.22 -4.38
CA ARG A 274 5.31 3.64 -4.28
C ARG A 274 6.11 3.37 -5.56
N GLN A 275 5.74 2.34 -6.30
CA GLN A 275 6.36 1.97 -7.57
C GLN A 275 5.87 2.78 -8.78
N ARG A 276 4.93 3.72 -8.60
CA ARG A 276 4.33 4.49 -9.68
C ARG A 276 5.15 5.75 -9.97
N SER A 277 4.94 6.30 -11.17
CA SER A 277 5.66 7.50 -11.62
C SER A 277 5.29 8.75 -10.81
N PRO A 278 6.15 9.78 -10.79
CA PRO A 278 5.79 11.08 -10.21
C PRO A 278 4.49 11.66 -10.80
N ALA A 279 4.23 11.43 -12.09
CA ALA A 279 3.00 11.89 -12.75
C ALA A 279 1.74 11.23 -12.15
N TYR A 280 1.76 9.90 -11.95
CA TYR A 280 0.69 9.19 -11.25
C TYR A 280 0.50 9.77 -9.85
N VAL A 281 1.59 9.89 -9.08
CA VAL A 281 1.57 10.37 -7.69
C VAL A 281 0.97 11.77 -7.63
N GLY A 282 1.32 12.67 -8.56
CA GLY A 282 0.77 14.01 -8.58
C GLY A 282 -0.72 14.05 -8.91
N GLN A 283 -1.16 13.30 -9.93
CA GLN A 283 -2.58 13.26 -10.31
C GLN A 283 -3.46 12.68 -9.21
N VAL A 284 -3.08 11.53 -8.64
CA VAL A 284 -3.86 10.91 -7.56
C VAL A 284 -3.88 11.79 -6.30
N THR A 285 -2.74 12.37 -5.91
CA THR A 285 -2.66 13.24 -4.73
C THR A 285 -3.58 14.45 -4.90
N ARG A 286 -3.54 15.11 -6.06
CA ARG A 286 -4.38 16.28 -6.34
C ARG A 286 -5.88 15.95 -6.27
N VAL A 287 -6.30 14.83 -6.85
CA VAL A 287 -7.70 14.41 -6.81
C VAL A 287 -8.14 14.16 -5.36
N TRP A 288 -7.35 13.38 -4.61
CA TRP A 288 -7.67 13.07 -3.22
C TRP A 288 -7.61 14.28 -2.30
N ARG A 289 -6.68 15.21 -2.52
CA ARG A 289 -6.62 16.48 -1.80
C ARG A 289 -7.91 17.28 -1.99
N LYS A 290 -8.33 17.47 -3.24
CA LYS A 290 -9.60 18.14 -3.57
C LYS A 290 -10.80 17.46 -2.93
N ALA A 291 -10.85 16.13 -2.97
CA ALA A 291 -11.93 15.37 -2.36
C ALA A 291 -11.99 15.55 -0.84
N ILE A 292 -10.85 15.48 -0.15
CA ILE A 292 -10.80 15.68 1.30
C ILE A 292 -11.12 17.15 1.65
N ASP A 293 -10.60 18.12 0.91
CA ASP A 293 -10.89 19.53 1.17
C ASP A 293 -12.39 19.82 1.01
N ARG A 294 -13.00 19.31 -0.07
CA ARG A 294 -14.45 19.44 -0.30
C ARG A 294 -15.27 18.78 0.80
N LEU A 295 -14.85 17.60 1.27
CA LEU A 295 -15.49 16.92 2.40
C LEU A 295 -15.40 17.77 3.67
N LEU A 296 -14.23 18.34 3.98
CA LEU A 296 -14.02 19.12 5.19
C LEU A 296 -14.76 20.48 5.16
N GLU A 297 -14.96 21.05 3.97
CA GLU A 297 -15.76 22.26 3.78
C GLU A 297 -17.25 22.02 4.04
N ASP A 298 -17.82 20.96 3.47
CA ASP A 298 -19.24 20.62 3.64
C ASP A 298 -19.47 19.10 3.56
N PRO A 299 -19.38 18.38 4.69
CA PRO A 299 -19.56 16.94 4.72
C PRO A 299 -20.95 16.47 4.26
N ALA A 300 -21.98 17.31 4.42
CA ALA A 300 -23.36 16.95 4.09
C ALA A 300 -23.65 17.02 2.58
N GLN A 301 -22.90 17.86 1.86
CA GLN A 301 -23.01 18.04 0.40
C GLN A 301 -21.85 17.41 -0.37
N TYR A 302 -21.05 16.55 0.26
CA TYR A 302 -19.99 15.84 -0.44
C TYR A 302 -20.58 14.94 -1.52
N GLN A 303 -20.07 15.10 -2.74
CA GLN A 303 -20.35 14.22 -3.87
C GLN A 303 -19.04 13.99 -4.62
N VAL A 304 -18.89 12.80 -5.20
CA VAL A 304 -17.75 12.50 -6.05
C VAL A 304 -17.94 13.25 -7.37
N HIS A 305 -17.00 14.13 -7.71
CA HIS A 305 -17.04 14.83 -8.98
C HIS A 305 -16.64 13.89 -10.13
N GLN A 306 -17.33 14.01 -11.26
CA GLN A 306 -17.11 13.14 -12.43
C GLN A 306 -15.68 13.22 -12.99
N ASP A 307 -15.04 14.39 -12.93
CA ASP A 307 -13.65 14.57 -13.39
C ASP A 307 -12.65 13.81 -12.49
N TRP A 308 -12.95 13.67 -11.20
CA TRP A 308 -12.14 12.89 -10.26
C TRP A 308 -12.20 11.41 -10.61
N ASP A 309 -13.40 10.88 -10.80
CA ASP A 309 -13.58 9.47 -11.18
C ASP A 309 -12.96 9.15 -12.54
N GLN A 310 -13.13 10.02 -13.53
CA GLN A 310 -12.48 9.85 -14.84
C GLN A 310 -10.95 9.84 -14.73
N THR A 311 -10.39 10.74 -13.93
CA THR A 311 -8.94 10.79 -13.71
C THR A 311 -8.45 9.51 -13.02
N LEU A 312 -9.13 9.06 -11.96
CA LEU A 312 -8.75 7.86 -11.23
C LEU A 312 -8.96 6.58 -12.05
N ALA A 313 -10.01 6.51 -12.87
CA ALA A 313 -10.21 5.42 -13.81
C ALA A 313 -9.06 5.33 -14.83
N GLY A 314 -8.58 6.46 -15.36
CA GLY A 314 -7.41 6.51 -16.24
C GLY A 314 -6.09 6.08 -15.56
N LEU A 315 -6.02 6.13 -14.23
CA LEU A 315 -4.87 5.70 -13.43
C LEU A 315 -5.00 4.27 -12.88
N SER A 316 -6.19 3.69 -13.01
CA SER A 316 -6.49 2.38 -12.44
C SER A 316 -5.90 1.26 -13.27
N GLU A 317 -5.59 0.15 -12.61
CA GLU A 317 -5.24 -1.06 -13.34
C GLU A 317 -6.46 -1.53 -14.14
N GLY A 318 -6.23 -2.01 -15.37
CA GLY A 318 -7.32 -2.44 -16.25
C GLY A 318 -8.33 -1.35 -16.63
N HIS A 319 -8.08 -0.08 -16.28
CA HIS A 319 -9.04 1.04 -16.39
C HIS A 319 -10.36 0.81 -15.64
N GLN A 320 -10.32 0.02 -14.56
CA GLN A 320 -11.48 -0.28 -13.73
C GLN A 320 -11.19 -0.02 -12.25
N THR A 321 -12.22 0.41 -11.54
CA THR A 321 -12.14 0.61 -10.09
C THR A 321 -13.24 -0.15 -9.36
N THR A 322 -12.96 -0.47 -8.10
CA THR A 322 -13.88 -1.17 -7.20
C THR A 322 -13.74 -0.62 -5.78
N ILE A 323 -14.76 -0.80 -4.96
CA ILE A 323 -14.65 -0.61 -3.50
C ILE A 323 -14.20 -1.89 -2.79
N GLY A 324 -14.01 -3.01 -3.51
CA GLY A 324 -13.52 -4.26 -2.96
C GLY A 324 -14.41 -4.82 -1.84
N ALA A 325 -13.81 -5.27 -0.73
CA ALA A 325 -14.53 -5.89 0.37
C ALA A 325 -15.52 -4.94 1.09
N TYR A 326 -15.39 -3.63 0.89
CA TYR A 326 -16.30 -2.63 1.47
C TYR A 326 -17.76 -2.83 1.04
N HIS A 327 -18.01 -3.42 -0.15
CA HIS A 327 -19.36 -3.68 -0.67
C HIS A 327 -20.02 -4.97 -0.13
N ARG A 328 -19.32 -5.85 0.61
CA ARG A 328 -19.82 -7.20 0.91
C ARG A 328 -21.22 -7.14 1.57
N SER A 329 -22.23 -7.52 0.79
CA SER A 329 -23.65 -7.52 1.16
C SER A 329 -24.07 -8.81 1.89
N TRP A 330 -23.24 -9.85 1.81
CA TRP A 330 -23.47 -11.14 2.46
C TRP A 330 -23.11 -11.05 3.94
N ARG A 331 -24.11 -11.30 4.79
CA ARG A 331 -24.01 -11.31 6.25
C ARG A 331 -23.41 -12.60 6.76
#